data_AF-A0A7Y2DRB5-F1
#
_entry.id   AF-A0A7Y2DRB5-F1
#
_cell.length_a   1.000
_cell.length_b   1.000
_cell.length_c   1.000
_cell.angle_alpha   90.00
_cell.angle_beta   90.00
_cell.angle_gamma   90.00
#
_symmetry.space_group_name_H-M   'P 1'
#
loop_
_entity.id
_entity.type
_entity.pdbx_description
1 polymer ?
#
loop_
_entity_poly.entity_id
_entity_poly.type
_entity_poly.pdbx_seq_one_letter_code
_entity_poly.pdbx_strand_id
1 'polypeptide(L)'
;MNPKKDIRQSSPPATNRVDSPKPQPKATILQGEILGINDSETDSPIGSFDFRNFSYPSPRGWQDADSKQFSLKNGQRELTDEKIGMAYVATKFGDVTGDGQDEAFVILRVKTGGSAIPQIVYIYEWRNKRPELLWYFRTGDRADGGLKRVYEKNGDLVIELFGRDRYIFDQMETKKIVGDEQQLCCPTHFTRNVYKKKGHRFVLEGKRLTYSLEDKNAEPEKNMNEKRLEENRESRQ
;
A
#
# COMPACT_ATOMS: atom_id res chain seq x y z
N MET A 1 -17.80 61.73 -61.10
CA MET A 1 -17.30 60.35 -61.25
C MET A 1 -16.85 59.87 -59.89
N ASN A 2 -17.66 59.01 -59.25
CA ASN A 2 -17.44 58.50 -57.89
C ASN A 2 -16.48 57.29 -57.90
N PRO A 3 -15.51 57.20 -56.97
CA PRO A 3 -14.86 55.95 -56.63
C PRO A 3 -15.49 55.26 -55.41
N LYS A 4 -15.46 53.93 -55.53
CA LYS A 4 -15.94 52.83 -54.68
C LYS A 4 -15.86 53.06 -53.15
N LYS A 5 -16.96 52.73 -52.46
CA LYS A 5 -17.00 52.47 -51.01
C LYS A 5 -16.76 50.98 -50.75
N ASP A 6 -15.76 50.67 -49.93
CA ASP A 6 -15.51 49.36 -49.36
C ASP A 6 -16.59 48.95 -48.36
N ILE A 7 -17.18 47.77 -48.56
CA ILE A 7 -18.08 47.11 -47.62
C ILE A 7 -17.23 46.14 -46.79
N ARG A 8 -16.95 46.49 -45.53
CA ARG A 8 -16.45 45.52 -44.53
C ARG A 8 -17.65 44.84 -43.87
N GLN A 9 -17.85 43.56 -44.18
CA GLN A 9 -18.75 42.67 -43.44
C GLN A 9 -18.19 42.43 -42.03
N SER A 10 -19.02 42.67 -41.01
CA SER A 10 -18.75 42.30 -39.62
C SER A 10 -19.08 40.83 -39.38
N SER A 11 -18.09 40.04 -38.96
CA SER A 11 -18.31 38.68 -38.44
C SER A 11 -19.00 38.72 -37.07
N PRO A 12 -19.91 37.78 -36.74
CA PRO A 12 -20.52 37.70 -35.42
C PRO A 12 -19.54 37.15 -34.36
N PRO A 13 -19.75 37.46 -33.07
CA PRO A 13 -18.79 37.14 -32.02
C PRO A 13 -18.76 35.63 -31.72
N ALA A 14 -17.54 35.13 -31.52
CA ALA A 14 -17.29 33.75 -31.12
C ALA A 14 -17.94 33.45 -29.76
N THR A 15 -18.89 32.52 -29.73
CA THR A 15 -19.41 31.93 -28.50
C THR A 15 -18.30 31.12 -27.82
N ASN A 16 -17.84 31.62 -26.67
CA ASN A 16 -16.98 30.90 -25.74
C ASN A 16 -17.66 29.59 -25.33
N ARG A 17 -17.19 28.45 -25.86
CA ARG A 17 -17.45 27.14 -25.26
C ARG A 17 -16.67 27.11 -23.95
N VAL A 18 -17.38 27.20 -22.83
CA VAL A 18 -16.83 26.87 -21.53
C VAL A 18 -16.62 25.35 -21.54
N ASP A 19 -15.36 24.93 -21.65
CA ASP A 19 -14.99 23.54 -21.44
C ASP A 19 -15.40 23.15 -20.01
N SER A 20 -16.38 22.26 -19.92
CA SER A 20 -16.72 21.61 -18.66
C SER A 20 -15.44 20.99 -18.07
N PRO A 21 -15.11 21.24 -16.80
CA PRO A 21 -13.91 20.66 -16.22
C PRO A 21 -14.00 19.14 -16.27
N LYS A 22 -13.05 18.50 -16.96
CA LYS A 22 -12.85 17.04 -16.89
C LYS A 22 -12.77 16.65 -15.41
N PRO A 23 -13.55 15.66 -14.95
CA PRO A 23 -13.44 15.20 -13.57
C PRO A 23 -12.00 14.75 -13.33
N GLN A 24 -11.31 15.42 -12.40
CA GLN A 24 -9.98 15.03 -11.99
C GLN A 24 -10.04 13.62 -11.36
N PRO A 25 -9.07 12.74 -11.66
CA PRO A 25 -9.05 11.40 -11.08
C PRO A 25 -8.97 11.49 -9.54
N LYS A 26 -9.80 10.69 -8.86
CA LYS A 26 -9.87 10.54 -7.39
C LYS A 26 -8.60 9.89 -6.80
N ALA A 27 -7.43 10.48 -7.03
CA ALA A 27 -6.14 9.95 -6.55
C ALA A 27 -5.94 10.11 -5.03
N THR A 28 -6.81 10.85 -4.33
CA THR A 28 -6.63 11.21 -2.93
C THR A 28 -7.16 10.18 -1.92
N ILE A 29 -7.85 9.11 -2.36
CA ILE A 29 -8.57 8.18 -1.46
C ILE A 29 -7.82 6.86 -1.22
N LEU A 30 -6.75 6.55 -1.97
CA LEU A 30 -6.11 5.22 -1.94
C LEU A 30 -5.37 4.87 -0.64
N GLN A 31 -5.11 5.85 0.22
CA GLN A 31 -4.45 5.64 1.52
C GLN A 31 -5.34 6.01 2.71
N GLY A 32 -6.65 6.22 2.46
CA GLY A 32 -7.59 6.65 3.50
C GLY A 32 -7.64 5.69 4.68
N GLU A 33 -7.57 4.38 4.44
CA GLU A 33 -7.59 3.38 5.51
C GLU A 33 -6.31 3.35 6.35
N ILE A 34 -5.15 3.62 5.73
CA ILE A 34 -3.87 3.71 6.45
C ILE A 34 -3.84 4.95 7.33
N LEU A 35 -4.37 6.07 6.83
CA LEU A 35 -4.38 7.36 7.52
C LEU A 35 -5.58 7.57 8.44
N GLY A 36 -6.60 6.70 8.38
CA GLY A 36 -7.78 6.77 9.22
C GLY A 36 -7.46 6.59 10.71
N ILE A 37 -8.40 6.92 11.59
CA ILE A 37 -8.22 6.84 13.05
C ILE A 37 -8.36 5.42 13.62
N ASN A 38 -8.87 4.47 12.83
CA ASN A 38 -9.05 3.11 13.32
C ASN A 38 -7.68 2.51 13.66
N ASP A 39 -7.62 1.81 14.79
CA ASP A 39 -6.45 1.07 15.24
C ASP A 39 -5.23 2.00 15.46
N SER A 40 -5.41 3.32 15.67
CA SER A 40 -4.30 4.28 15.81
C SER A 40 -3.87 4.58 17.25
N GLU A 41 -4.58 4.03 18.23
CA GLU A 41 -4.33 4.23 19.66
C GLU A 41 -4.35 2.86 20.37
N THR A 42 -3.65 2.76 21.49
CA THR A 42 -3.61 1.59 22.36
C THR A 42 -3.21 2.02 23.77
N ASP A 43 -3.68 1.28 24.78
CA ASP A 43 -3.21 1.41 26.16
C ASP A 43 -1.93 0.59 26.43
N SER A 44 -1.48 -0.22 25.47
CA SER A 44 -0.25 -0.99 25.57
C SER A 44 0.97 -0.07 25.59
N PRO A 45 2.06 -0.38 26.33
CA PRO A 45 3.22 0.50 26.45
C PRO A 45 3.84 0.93 25.10
N ILE A 46 3.74 0.07 24.08
CA ILE A 46 4.25 0.36 22.73
C ILE A 46 3.57 1.55 22.07
N GLY A 47 2.33 1.88 22.47
CA GLY A 47 1.58 3.03 21.97
C GLY A 47 2.26 4.37 22.25
N SER A 48 3.08 4.43 23.30
CA SER A 48 3.86 5.61 23.68
C SER A 48 5.25 5.69 23.03
N PHE A 49 5.67 4.67 22.28
CA PHE A 49 7.01 4.61 21.71
C PHE A 49 7.14 5.49 20.46
N ASP A 50 8.22 6.28 20.38
CA ASP A 50 8.45 7.18 19.25
C ASP A 50 9.13 6.48 18.06
N PHE A 51 8.29 5.87 17.22
CA PHE A 51 8.73 5.28 15.94
C PHE A 51 9.22 6.33 14.91
N ARG A 52 8.99 7.63 15.12
CA ARG A 52 9.47 8.69 14.21
C ARG A 52 10.95 9.00 14.42
N ASN A 53 11.51 8.66 15.57
CA ASN A 53 12.92 8.83 15.93
C ASN A 53 13.58 7.48 16.25
N PHE A 54 13.45 6.53 15.32
CA PHE A 54 13.86 5.14 15.51
C PHE A 54 14.71 4.59 14.35
N SER A 55 15.43 3.50 14.63
CA SER A 55 16.25 2.78 13.64
C SER A 55 15.59 1.47 13.22
N TYR A 56 15.50 1.25 11.92
CA TYR A 56 14.82 0.13 11.29
C TYR A 56 15.81 -0.72 10.50
N PRO A 57 15.65 -2.05 10.44
CA PRO A 57 16.43 -2.86 9.53
C PRO A 57 16.03 -2.59 8.09
N SER A 58 17.03 -2.46 7.21
CA SER A 58 16.84 -2.23 5.79
C SER A 58 16.40 -3.52 5.10
N PRO A 59 15.26 -3.52 4.39
CA PRO A 59 14.84 -4.68 3.61
C PRO A 59 15.89 -5.07 2.57
N ARG A 60 15.94 -6.36 2.24
CA ARG A 60 16.85 -6.87 1.21
C ARG A 60 16.67 -6.12 -0.12
N GLY A 61 17.80 -5.66 -0.68
CA GLY A 61 17.83 -4.88 -1.92
C GLY A 61 17.66 -3.38 -1.75
N TRP A 62 17.36 -2.89 -0.53
CA TRP A 62 17.33 -1.46 -0.15
C TRP A 62 18.28 -1.15 1.00
N GLN A 63 19.34 -1.95 1.11
CA GLN A 63 20.39 -1.75 2.09
C GLN A 63 21.36 -0.69 1.57
N ASP A 64 21.84 0.17 2.47
CA ASP A 64 22.94 1.05 2.13
C ASP A 64 24.22 0.21 2.01
N ALA A 65 25.22 0.69 1.27
CA ALA A 65 26.49 -0.02 1.13
C ALA A 65 27.21 -0.25 2.47
N ASP A 66 27.01 0.66 3.42
CA ASP A 66 27.68 0.71 4.72
C ASP A 66 26.81 0.21 5.89
N SER A 67 25.51 -0.03 5.68
CA SER A 67 24.59 -0.33 6.78
C SER A 67 23.43 -1.25 6.40
N LYS A 68 23.11 -2.17 7.31
CA LYS A 68 21.91 -3.03 7.25
C LYS A 68 20.68 -2.39 7.90
N GLN A 69 20.77 -1.15 8.35
CA GLN A 69 19.71 -0.41 9.00
C GLN A 69 19.72 1.07 8.62
N PHE A 70 18.59 1.74 8.81
CA PHE A 70 18.48 3.18 8.64
C PHE A 70 17.73 3.81 9.82
N SER A 71 17.99 5.09 10.08
CA SER A 71 17.32 5.83 11.14
C SER A 71 16.39 6.90 10.55
N LEU A 72 15.22 7.06 11.17
CA LEU A 72 14.38 8.22 10.96
C LEU A 72 14.74 9.29 12.01
N LYS A 73 14.68 10.55 11.59
CA LYS A 73 14.67 11.72 12.48
C LYS A 73 13.42 12.51 12.17
N ASN A 74 12.58 12.73 13.19
CA ASN A 74 11.28 13.38 13.04
C ASN A 74 10.42 12.75 11.92
N GLY A 75 10.50 11.42 11.79
CA GLY A 75 9.74 10.63 10.84
C GLY A 75 10.29 10.67 9.42
N GLN A 76 11.49 11.20 9.21
CA GLN A 76 12.08 11.35 7.87
C GLN A 76 13.50 10.81 7.82
N ARG A 77 13.85 10.28 6.65
CA ARG A 77 15.19 10.11 6.13
C ARG A 77 15.20 10.69 4.73
N GLU A 78 16.11 11.59 4.45
CA GLU A 78 16.20 12.18 3.12
C GLU A 78 16.79 11.23 2.09
N LEU A 79 16.33 11.39 0.86
CA LEU A 79 16.88 10.71 -0.31
C LEU A 79 18.19 11.41 -0.69
N THR A 80 19.25 10.64 -0.88
CA THR A 80 20.52 11.10 -1.48
C THR A 80 20.91 10.17 -2.62
N ASP A 81 21.98 10.51 -3.33
CA ASP A 81 22.49 9.67 -4.42
C ASP A 81 22.91 8.26 -3.94
N GLU A 82 23.30 8.14 -2.67
CA GLU A 82 23.74 6.89 -2.04
C GLU A 82 22.67 6.22 -1.17
N LYS A 83 21.59 6.93 -0.81
CA LYS A 83 20.68 6.52 0.26
C LYS A 83 19.23 6.68 -0.14
N ILE A 84 18.48 5.58 -0.07
CA ILE A 84 17.03 5.58 -0.28
C ILE A 84 16.35 6.37 0.85
N GLY A 85 15.52 7.34 0.48
CA GLY A 85 14.77 8.13 1.44
C GLY A 85 13.59 7.36 2.02
N MET A 86 13.20 7.69 3.25
CA MET A 86 12.11 7.03 3.98
C MET A 86 11.27 8.09 4.68
N ALA A 87 9.97 7.82 4.82
CA ALA A 87 9.09 8.65 5.63
C ALA A 87 8.10 7.79 6.41
N TYR A 88 7.93 8.13 7.68
CA TYR A 88 6.87 7.61 8.52
C TYR A 88 5.50 8.01 7.96
N VAL A 89 4.57 7.07 7.91
CA VAL A 89 3.18 7.29 7.48
C VAL A 89 2.25 7.22 8.68
N ALA A 90 2.20 6.06 9.34
CA ALA A 90 1.32 5.79 10.47
C ALA A 90 1.86 4.63 11.29
N THR A 91 1.37 4.53 12.53
CA THR A 91 1.46 3.32 13.36
C THR A 91 0.03 2.87 13.60
N LYS A 92 -0.20 1.56 13.45
CA LYS A 92 -1.43 0.89 13.85
C LYS A 92 -1.16 -0.09 14.97
N PHE A 93 -2.18 -0.47 15.72
CA PHE A 93 -2.06 -1.36 16.87
C PHE A 93 -3.05 -2.52 16.79
N GLY A 94 -2.65 -3.66 17.37
CA GLY A 94 -3.54 -4.80 17.60
C GLY A 94 -2.78 -6.03 18.08
N ASP A 95 -3.43 -6.82 18.94
CA ASP A 95 -2.90 -8.08 19.49
C ASP A 95 -2.95 -9.23 18.47
N VAL A 96 -1.83 -9.44 17.77
CA VAL A 96 -1.62 -10.53 16.80
C VAL A 96 -0.72 -11.64 17.34
N THR A 97 -0.34 -11.56 18.63
CA THR A 97 0.40 -12.60 19.34
C THR A 97 -0.47 -13.38 20.32
N GLY A 98 -1.63 -12.84 20.68
CA GLY A 98 -2.59 -13.40 21.64
C GLY A 98 -2.14 -13.25 23.10
N ASP A 99 -1.23 -12.33 23.40
CA ASP A 99 -0.68 -12.13 24.75
C ASP A 99 -1.42 -11.05 25.56
N GLY A 100 -2.42 -10.41 24.96
CA GLY A 100 -3.20 -9.33 25.56
C GLY A 100 -2.53 -7.96 25.52
N GLN A 101 -1.36 -7.84 24.87
CA GLN A 101 -0.73 -6.57 24.54
C GLN A 101 -0.76 -6.36 23.02
N ASP A 102 -0.99 -5.14 22.59
CA ASP A 102 -0.99 -4.83 21.18
C ASP A 102 0.43 -4.80 20.61
N GLU A 103 0.59 -5.33 19.40
CA GLU A 103 1.74 -5.06 18.56
C GLU A 103 1.59 -3.74 17.82
N ALA A 104 2.71 -3.13 17.44
CA ALA A 104 2.73 -1.96 16.56
C ALA A 104 3.01 -2.35 15.10
N PHE A 105 2.10 -1.98 14.20
CA PHE A 105 2.28 -2.03 12.74
C PHE A 105 2.75 -0.67 12.25
N VAL A 106 4.07 -0.50 12.12
CA VAL A 106 4.69 0.75 11.69
C VAL A 106 4.82 0.77 10.18
N ILE A 107 4.17 1.75 9.56
CA ILE A 107 4.08 1.87 8.09
C ILE A 107 4.99 3.01 7.65
N LEU A 108 5.97 2.68 6.82
CA LEU A 108 6.86 3.64 6.18
C LEU A 108 6.58 3.67 4.67
N ARG A 109 6.70 4.86 4.06
CA ARG A 109 6.79 5.00 2.61
C ARG A 109 8.24 5.20 2.18
N VAL A 110 8.57 4.67 1.02
CA VAL A 110 9.90 4.77 0.43
C VAL A 110 9.91 5.94 -0.55
N LYS A 111 10.94 6.79 -0.46
CA LYS A 111 11.22 7.85 -1.43
C LYS A 111 12.26 7.32 -2.41
N THR A 112 11.82 6.91 -3.60
CA THR A 112 12.69 6.35 -4.64
C THR A 112 13.28 7.40 -5.60
N GLY A 113 12.79 8.65 -5.53
CA GLY A 113 13.06 9.69 -6.53
C GLY A 113 12.22 9.58 -7.81
N GLY A 114 11.55 8.43 -8.01
CA GLY A 114 10.58 8.22 -9.09
C GLY A 114 9.13 8.41 -8.64
N SER A 115 8.19 7.98 -9.49
CA SER A 115 6.75 8.03 -9.20
C SER A 115 6.24 6.89 -8.32
N ALA A 116 7.01 5.81 -8.19
CA ALA A 116 6.66 4.66 -7.37
C ALA A 116 6.84 5.00 -5.88
N ILE A 117 5.79 4.72 -5.10
CA ILE A 117 5.73 4.97 -3.65
C ILE A 117 5.42 3.64 -2.95
N PRO A 118 6.37 2.69 -2.92
CA PRO A 118 6.17 1.46 -2.19
C PRO A 118 6.23 1.71 -0.69
N GLN A 119 5.65 0.78 0.07
CA GLN A 119 5.60 0.87 1.53
C GLN A 119 6.29 -0.32 2.19
N ILE A 120 6.78 -0.10 3.39
CA ILE A 120 7.31 -1.13 4.28
C ILE A 120 6.43 -1.15 5.53
N VAL A 121 6.05 -2.34 5.96
CA VAL A 121 5.39 -2.54 7.26
C VAL A 121 6.35 -3.28 8.16
N TYR A 122 6.56 -2.75 9.36
CA TYR A 122 7.26 -3.43 10.45
C TYR A 122 6.26 -3.76 11.56
N ILE A 123 6.39 -4.94 12.15
CA ILE A 123 5.56 -5.41 13.25
C ILE A 123 6.45 -5.57 14.47
N TYR A 124 6.17 -4.80 15.52
CA TYR A 124 6.93 -4.81 16.77
C TYR A 124 6.06 -5.29 17.93
N GLU A 125 6.60 -6.16 18.78
CA GLU A 125 6.06 -6.46 20.11
C GLU A 125 6.72 -5.58 21.17
N TRP A 126 6.04 -5.37 22.30
CA TRP A 126 6.67 -4.74 23.47
C TRP A 126 7.28 -5.80 24.38
N ARG A 127 8.61 -5.82 24.45
CA ARG A 127 9.30 -6.80 25.29
C ARG A 127 10.53 -6.20 25.93
N ASN A 128 10.80 -6.56 27.19
CA ASN A 128 11.98 -6.07 27.92
C ASN A 128 12.08 -4.52 27.92
N LYS A 129 10.93 -3.83 28.03
CA LYS A 129 10.81 -2.36 28.03
C LYS A 129 11.28 -1.67 26.74
N ARG A 130 11.23 -2.37 25.60
CA ARG A 130 11.59 -1.83 24.28
C ARG A 130 10.77 -2.51 23.18
N PRO A 131 10.65 -1.90 21.98
CA PRO A 131 10.09 -2.60 20.84
C PRO A 131 11.07 -3.68 20.35
N GLU A 132 10.57 -4.89 20.15
CA GLU A 132 11.29 -6.01 19.53
C GLU A 132 10.62 -6.39 18.21
N LEU A 133 11.41 -6.52 17.13
CA LEU A 133 10.88 -6.77 15.80
C LEU A 133 10.41 -8.22 15.67
N LEU A 134 9.13 -8.41 15.35
CA LEU A 134 8.56 -9.71 15.01
C LEU A 134 8.72 -10.04 13.54
N TRP A 135 8.33 -9.11 12.66
CA TRP A 135 8.32 -9.33 11.22
C TRP A 135 8.31 -8.01 10.46
N TYR A 136 8.71 -8.05 9.20
CA TYR A 136 8.54 -6.93 8.29
C TYR A 136 8.36 -7.42 6.86
N PHE A 137 7.72 -6.60 6.04
CA PHE A 137 7.57 -6.88 4.63
C PHE A 137 7.46 -5.60 3.80
N ARG A 138 7.80 -5.72 2.53
CA ARG A 138 7.60 -4.69 1.52
C ARG A 138 6.33 -4.95 0.71
N THR A 139 5.72 -3.88 0.28
CA THR A 139 4.57 -3.87 -0.64
C THR A 139 4.95 -3.22 -1.95
N GLY A 140 4.08 -3.38 -2.95
CA GLY A 140 4.22 -2.75 -4.27
C GLY A 140 3.86 -1.26 -4.23
N ASP A 141 3.64 -0.69 -5.41
CA ASP A 141 3.23 0.72 -5.51
C ASP A 141 1.77 0.92 -5.08
N ARG A 142 1.38 2.17 -4.78
CA ARG A 142 0.09 2.58 -4.17
C ARG A 142 -1.15 1.89 -4.73
N ALA A 143 -1.16 1.60 -6.01
CA ALA A 143 -2.30 0.99 -6.69
C ALA A 143 -1.97 -0.38 -7.32
N ASP A 144 -0.76 -0.89 -7.11
CA ASP A 144 -0.24 -2.12 -7.70
C ASP A 144 0.58 -2.91 -6.67
N GLY A 145 -0.09 -3.78 -5.92
CA GLY A 145 0.53 -4.53 -4.80
C GLY A 145 0.77 -3.68 -3.55
N GLY A 146 0.40 -2.39 -3.55
CA GLY A 146 0.53 -1.49 -2.42
C GLY A 146 -0.37 -1.85 -1.26
N LEU A 147 0.02 -1.38 -0.06
CA LEU A 147 -0.76 -1.62 1.15
C LEU A 147 -2.08 -0.86 1.08
N LYS A 148 -3.20 -1.58 1.23
CA LYS A 148 -4.50 -0.98 1.47
C LYS A 148 -4.76 -0.86 2.98
N ARG A 149 -4.53 -1.95 3.73
CA ARG A 149 -4.72 -1.99 5.19
C ARG A 149 -3.90 -3.10 5.83
N VAL A 150 -3.49 -2.89 7.07
CA VAL A 150 -2.97 -3.91 7.99
C VAL A 150 -3.66 -3.73 9.33
N TYR A 151 -4.18 -4.81 9.91
CA TYR A 151 -4.96 -4.76 11.15
C TYR A 151 -5.06 -6.14 11.80
N GLU A 152 -5.44 -6.16 13.07
CA GLU A 152 -5.75 -7.37 13.83
C GLU A 152 -7.22 -7.76 13.62
N LYS A 153 -7.49 -9.07 13.56
CA LYS A 153 -8.86 -9.59 13.66
C LYS A 153 -8.88 -10.99 14.28
N ASN A 154 -9.50 -11.10 15.45
CA ASN A 154 -9.63 -12.35 16.21
C ASN A 154 -8.28 -13.03 16.53
N GLY A 155 -7.25 -12.25 16.85
CA GLY A 155 -5.88 -12.69 17.11
C GLY A 155 -5.05 -12.93 15.84
N ASP A 156 -5.63 -12.76 14.66
CA ASP A 156 -4.94 -12.96 13.39
C ASP A 156 -4.50 -11.63 12.77
N LEU A 157 -3.33 -11.65 12.13
CA LEU A 157 -2.84 -10.52 11.34
C LEU A 157 -3.53 -10.53 9.97
N VAL A 158 -4.27 -9.48 9.65
CA VAL A 158 -4.93 -9.31 8.35
C VAL A 158 -4.20 -8.26 7.52
N ILE A 159 -3.84 -8.63 6.29
CA ILE A 159 -3.19 -7.74 5.33
C ILE A 159 -4.06 -7.67 4.07
N GLU A 160 -4.42 -6.44 3.69
CA GLU A 160 -5.09 -6.11 2.44
C GLU A 160 -4.11 -5.40 1.49
N LEU A 161 -3.92 -5.96 0.29
CA LEU A 161 -3.07 -5.40 -0.76
C LEU A 161 -3.92 -5.04 -1.98
N PHE A 162 -3.66 -3.91 -2.62
CA PHE A 162 -4.27 -3.60 -3.91
C PHE A 162 -3.79 -4.58 -4.98
N GLY A 163 -4.68 -4.95 -5.89
CA GLY A 163 -4.42 -5.97 -6.90
C GLY A 163 -5.12 -7.28 -6.63
N ARG A 164 -5.08 -8.13 -7.65
CA ARG A 164 -5.73 -9.44 -7.67
C ARG A 164 -4.78 -10.52 -7.16
N ASP A 165 -5.28 -11.37 -6.26
CA ASP A 165 -4.58 -12.50 -5.64
C ASP A 165 -3.17 -12.20 -5.08
N ARG A 166 -2.97 -10.96 -4.60
CA ARG A 166 -1.70 -10.50 -4.02
C ARG A 166 -1.57 -10.95 -2.59
N TYR A 167 -0.38 -11.40 -2.20
CA TYR A 167 -0.09 -11.75 -0.80
C TYR A 167 1.39 -11.52 -0.50
N ILE A 168 1.71 -11.40 0.79
CA ILE A 168 3.09 -11.37 1.27
C ILE A 168 3.62 -12.80 1.38
N PHE A 169 4.75 -13.04 0.71
CA PHE A 169 5.57 -14.23 0.85
C PHE A 169 6.94 -13.82 1.40
N ASP A 170 7.31 -14.36 2.56
CA ASP A 170 8.52 -14.00 3.30
C ASP A 170 8.58 -12.51 3.68
N GLN A 171 9.23 -11.66 2.88
CA GLN A 171 9.40 -10.23 3.16
C GLN A 171 8.94 -9.33 1.99
N MET A 172 8.21 -9.88 1.04
CA MET A 172 7.73 -9.14 -0.14
C MET A 172 6.37 -9.63 -0.62
N GLU A 173 5.65 -8.74 -1.30
CA GLU A 173 4.46 -9.11 -2.06
C GLU A 173 4.78 -9.99 -3.27
N THR A 174 3.79 -10.76 -3.73
CA THR A 174 3.89 -11.64 -4.88
C THR A 174 3.60 -10.92 -6.20
N LYS A 175 4.25 -11.36 -7.28
CA LYS A 175 4.09 -10.78 -8.61
C LYS A 175 2.63 -10.78 -9.08
N LYS A 176 2.32 -9.84 -9.97
CA LYS A 176 1.02 -9.75 -10.64
C LYS A 176 0.63 -11.05 -11.29
N ILE A 177 -0.67 -11.31 -11.30
CA ILE A 177 -1.27 -12.24 -12.25
C ILE A 177 -1.43 -11.53 -13.59
N VAL A 178 -1.28 -12.27 -14.70
CA VAL A 178 -1.46 -11.75 -16.07
C VAL A 178 -2.85 -11.10 -16.22
N GLY A 179 -2.93 -9.93 -16.85
CA GLY A 179 -4.16 -9.15 -17.00
C GLY A 179 -4.51 -8.24 -15.80
N ASP A 180 -3.69 -8.20 -14.76
CA ASP A 180 -3.78 -7.24 -13.64
C ASP A 180 -2.90 -5.99 -13.88
N GLU A 181 -2.51 -5.74 -15.15
CA GLU A 181 -1.46 -4.76 -15.50
C GLU A 181 -1.90 -3.30 -15.38
N GLN A 182 -3.20 -3.01 -15.35
CA GLN A 182 -3.74 -1.66 -15.56
C GLN A 182 -4.02 -0.85 -14.29
N GLN A 183 -3.65 -1.32 -13.10
CA GLN A 183 -4.04 -0.66 -11.84
C GLN A 183 -3.23 0.61 -11.50
N LEU A 184 -2.42 1.18 -12.40
CA LEU A 184 -1.43 2.23 -12.08
C LEU A 184 -1.99 3.54 -11.46
N CYS A 185 -3.28 3.85 -11.66
CA CYS A 185 -3.90 5.05 -11.06
C CYS A 185 -5.15 4.75 -10.21
N CYS A 186 -5.85 3.66 -10.51
CA CYS A 186 -7.13 3.32 -9.91
C CYS A 186 -7.20 1.79 -9.74
N PRO A 187 -6.88 1.24 -8.56
CA PRO A 187 -7.05 -0.17 -8.33
C PRO A 187 -8.54 -0.49 -8.40
N THR A 188 -8.87 -1.62 -9.04
CA THR A 188 -10.25 -2.12 -9.14
C THR A 188 -10.52 -3.25 -8.16
N HIS A 189 -9.45 -3.82 -7.59
CA HIS A 189 -9.51 -4.97 -6.68
C HIS A 189 -8.52 -4.81 -5.53
N PHE A 190 -8.80 -5.51 -4.45
CA PHE A 190 -7.82 -5.78 -3.40
C PHE A 190 -7.92 -7.23 -2.94
N THR A 191 -6.83 -7.76 -2.43
CA THR A 191 -6.76 -9.11 -1.87
C THR A 191 -6.58 -9.03 -0.37
N ARG A 192 -7.49 -9.67 0.37
CA ARG A 192 -7.38 -9.87 1.82
C ARG A 192 -6.74 -11.22 2.11
N ASN A 193 -5.75 -11.19 3.00
CA ASN A 193 -4.99 -12.34 3.44
C ASN A 193 -4.96 -12.37 4.96
N VAL A 194 -5.06 -13.56 5.54
CA VAL A 194 -4.96 -13.79 6.98
C VAL A 194 -3.64 -14.49 7.27
N TYR A 195 -2.94 -14.04 8.30
CA TYR A 195 -1.66 -14.59 8.70
C TYR A 195 -1.67 -14.92 10.19
N LYS A 196 -1.11 -16.08 10.53
CA LYS A 196 -0.88 -16.50 11.92
C LYS A 196 0.57 -16.49 12.29
N LYS A 197 0.86 -16.07 13.52
CA LYS A 197 2.20 -16.19 14.10
C LYS A 197 2.58 -17.66 14.25
N LYS A 198 3.75 -18.03 13.73
CA LYS A 198 4.39 -19.34 13.89
C LYS A 198 5.85 -19.14 14.24
N GLY A 199 6.16 -19.14 15.54
CA GLY A 199 7.48 -18.76 16.03
C GLY A 199 7.74 -17.27 15.82
N HIS A 200 8.82 -16.94 15.10
CA HIS A 200 9.24 -15.55 14.83
C HIS A 200 8.77 -15.04 13.46
N ARG A 201 7.72 -15.63 12.88
CA ARG A 201 7.20 -15.21 11.57
C ARG A 201 5.69 -15.35 11.50
N PHE A 202 5.09 -14.61 10.59
CA PHE A 202 3.68 -14.75 10.23
C PHE A 202 3.58 -15.59 8.96
N VAL A 203 2.67 -16.56 8.95
CA VAL A 203 2.47 -17.50 7.84
C VAL A 203 1.05 -17.35 7.35
N LEU A 204 0.89 -17.21 6.03
CA LEU A 204 -0.41 -17.15 5.36
C LEU A 204 -1.27 -18.35 5.77
N GLU A 205 -2.51 -18.09 6.16
CA GLU A 205 -3.49 -19.10 6.53
C GLU A 205 -4.78 -18.91 5.72
N GLY A 206 -5.34 -20.03 5.26
CA GLY A 206 -6.61 -20.02 4.55
C GLY A 206 -6.49 -19.58 3.09
N LYS A 207 -7.60 -19.02 2.58
CA LYS A 207 -7.74 -18.62 1.17
C LYS A 207 -7.37 -17.16 0.99
N ARG A 208 -6.78 -16.84 -0.16
CA ARG A 208 -6.59 -15.47 -0.61
C ARG A 208 -7.91 -15.00 -1.22
N LEU A 209 -8.49 -13.95 -0.64
CA LEU A 209 -9.82 -13.46 -0.98
C LEU A 209 -9.70 -12.14 -1.75
N THR A 210 -10.00 -12.17 -3.05
CA THR A 210 -9.96 -11.00 -3.92
C THR A 210 -11.35 -10.37 -4.00
N TYR A 211 -11.46 -9.11 -3.63
CA TYR A 211 -12.70 -8.32 -3.62
C TYR A 211 -12.68 -7.27 -4.72
N SER A 212 -13.85 -6.97 -5.28
CA SER A 212 -14.04 -5.82 -6.16
C SER A 212 -14.17 -4.53 -5.34
N LEU A 213 -13.53 -3.47 -5.80
CA LEU A 213 -13.71 -2.12 -5.26
C LEU A 213 -14.94 -1.41 -5.85
N GLU A 214 -15.42 -1.88 -7.00
CA GLU A 214 -16.59 -1.34 -7.69
C GLU A 214 -17.89 -1.97 -7.17
N ASP A 215 -17.91 -3.29 -7.06
CA ASP A 215 -19.04 -4.05 -6.51
C ASP A 215 -18.68 -4.60 -5.13
N LYS A 216 -19.10 -3.87 -4.09
CA LYS A 216 -18.85 -4.24 -2.69
C LYS A 216 -19.65 -5.44 -2.21
N ASN A 217 -20.69 -5.85 -2.96
CA ASN A 217 -21.55 -6.96 -2.61
C ASN A 217 -21.18 -8.25 -3.35
N ALA A 218 -20.27 -8.18 -4.33
CA ALA A 218 -19.74 -9.35 -5.01
C ALA A 218 -19.03 -10.29 -4.02
N GLU A 219 -19.31 -11.58 -4.14
CA GLU A 219 -18.58 -12.62 -3.42
C GLU A 219 -17.09 -12.59 -3.82
N PRO A 220 -16.15 -12.74 -2.86
CA PRO A 220 -14.74 -12.68 -3.19
C PRO A 220 -14.27 -13.91 -3.98
N GLU A 221 -13.47 -13.65 -5.01
CA GLU A 221 -12.77 -14.68 -5.76
C GLU A 221 -11.66 -15.29 -4.88
N LYS A 222 -11.50 -16.62 -4.92
CA LYS A 222 -10.62 -17.38 -4.04
C LYS A 222 -9.44 -17.97 -4.84
N ASN A 223 -8.21 -17.78 -4.36
CA ASN A 223 -7.00 -18.47 -4.86
C ASN A 223 -6.89 -18.46 -6.40
N MET A 224 -6.95 -17.28 -7.00
CA MET A 224 -7.16 -17.17 -8.45
C MET A 224 -5.98 -17.68 -9.27
N ASN A 225 -4.75 -17.57 -8.76
CA ASN A 225 -3.57 -18.03 -9.48
C ASN A 225 -3.57 -19.56 -9.64
N GLU A 226 -3.95 -20.32 -8.60
CA GLU A 226 -4.10 -21.77 -8.69
C GLU A 226 -5.19 -22.14 -9.69
N LYS A 227 -6.34 -21.46 -9.64
CA LYS A 227 -7.44 -21.70 -10.59
C LYS A 227 -6.99 -21.52 -12.05
N ARG A 228 -6.25 -20.45 -12.35
CA ARG A 228 -5.72 -20.20 -13.70
C ARG A 228 -4.67 -21.21 -14.13
N LEU A 229 -3.83 -21.67 -13.20
CA LEU A 229 -2.83 -22.71 -13.49
C LEU A 229 -3.51 -24.04 -13.83
N GLU A 230 -4.66 -24.33 -13.21
CA GLU A 230 -5.49 -25.49 -13.50
C GLU A 230 -6.16 -25.36 -14.88
N GLU A 231 -6.84 -24.25 -15.16
CA GLU A 231 -7.47 -23.95 -16.46
C GLU A 231 -6.46 -24.03 -17.63
N ASN A 232 -5.26 -23.48 -17.46
CA ASN A 232 -4.20 -23.54 -18.48
C ASN A 232 -3.61 -24.94 -18.68
N ARG A 233 -3.71 -25.83 -17.69
CA ARG A 233 -3.29 -27.24 -17.83
C ARG A 233 -4.34 -28.02 -18.60
N GLU A 234 -5.61 -27.79 -18.31
CA GLU A 234 -6.73 -28.42 -19.01
C GLU A 234 -6.80 -28.00 -20.48
N SER A 235 -6.55 -26.71 -20.78
CA SER A 235 -6.57 -26.20 -22.16
C SER A 235 -5.41 -26.70 -23.05
N ARG A 236 -4.45 -27.42 -22.48
CA ARG A 236 -3.28 -27.98 -23.19
C ARG A 236 -3.37 -29.51 -23.36
N GLN A 237 -4.44 -30.13 -22.87
CA GLN A 237 -4.79 -31.53 -23.11
C GLN A 237 -5.75 -31.62 -24.29
#